data_AF-A0A7X2KZW7-F1
#
_entry.id   AF-A0A7X2KZW7-F1
#
_cell.length_a   1.000
_cell.length_b   1.000
_cell.length_c   1.000
_cell.angle_alpha   90.00
_cell.angle_beta   90.00
_cell.angle_gamma   90.00
#
_symmetry.space_group_name_H-M   'P 1'
#
loop_
_entity.id
_entity.type
_entity.pdbx_description
1 polymer ?
#
loop_
_entity_poly.entity_id
_entity_poly.type
_entity_poly.pdbx_seq_one_letter_code
_entity_poly.pdbx_strand_id
1 'polypeptide(L)' 'MLYVVEHGQTDLNKEGRLQGKLCMLLNEYGIQQAESLRDHLNRGLF' A
#
# COMPACT_ATOMS: atom_id res chain seq x y z
N MET A 1 -8.69 -18.98 3.87
CA MET A 1 -7.42 -18.24 3.83
C MET A 1 -7.67 -16.84 4.37
N LEU A 2 -6.81 -16.31 5.24
CA LEU A 2 -6.89 -14.93 5.72
C LEU A 2 -5.68 -14.17 5.18
N TYR A 3 -5.91 -12.99 4.60
CA TYR A 3 -4.86 -12.09 4.14
C TYR A 3 -4.86 -10.83 4.99
N VAL A 4 -3.66 -10.37 5.37
CA VAL A 4 -3.44 -9.06 5.99
C VAL A 4 -2.52 -8.30 5.06
N VAL A 5 -2.93 -7.07 4.71
CA VAL A 5 -2.25 -6.23 3.73
C VAL A 5 -2.14 -4.84 4.34
N GLU A 6 -0.93 -4.28 4.37
CA GLU A 6 -0.73 -2.87 4.70
C GLU A 6 -1.09 -1.98 3.51
N HIS A 7 -1.54 -0.75 3.79
CA HIS A 7 -1.81 0.21 2.73
C HIS A 7 -0.51 0.61 2.01
N GLY A 8 -0.62 1.15 0.79
CA GLY A 8 0.52 1.66 0.04
C GLY A 8 1.20 2.87 0.69
N GLN A 9 2.34 3.28 0.17
CA GLN A 9 3.09 4.43 0.67
C GLN A 9 2.31 5.75 0.59
N THR A 10 2.42 6.56 1.65
CA THR A 10 2.06 7.98 1.67
C THR A 10 3.31 8.88 1.71
N ASP A 11 3.15 10.18 1.50
CA ASP A 11 4.30 11.11 1.54
C ASP A 11 4.98 11.16 2.92
N LEU A 12 4.23 11.04 4.02
CA LEU A 12 4.86 10.96 5.35
C LEU A 12 5.63 9.65 5.56
N ASN A 13 5.18 8.53 4.99
CA ASN A 13 5.98 7.30 5.02
C ASN A 13 7.30 7.50 4.28
N LYS A 14 7.26 8.15 3.11
CA LYS A 14 8.45 8.50 2.31
C LYS A 14 9.40 9.41 3.07
N GLU A 15 8.88 10.37 3.83
CA GLU A 15 9.65 11.29 4.68
C GLU A 15 10.11 10.67 6.00
N GLY A 16 9.71 9.43 6.33
CA GLY A 16 10.02 8.79 7.61
C GLY A 16 9.32 9.43 8.82
N ARG A 17 8.14 10.02 8.60
CA ARG A 17 7.38 10.76 9.61
C ARG A 17 6.17 9.96 10.10
N LEU A 18 5.78 10.24 11.35
CA LEU A 18 4.59 9.65 11.95
C LEU A 18 3.32 10.25 11.36
N GLN A 19 2.48 9.41 10.76
CA GLN A 19 1.18 9.80 10.20
C GLN A 19 0.06 9.83 11.26
N GLY A 20 0.13 8.93 12.25
CA GLY A 20 -0.88 8.84 13.32
C GLY A 20 -2.28 8.58 12.77
N LYS A 21 -3.25 9.40 13.20
CA LYS A 21 -4.66 9.30 12.77
C LYS A 21 -4.99 10.15 11.54
N LEU A 22 -3.99 10.74 10.88
CA LEU A 22 -4.21 11.54 9.68
C LEU A 22 -4.64 10.62 8.53
N CYS A 23 -5.81 10.90 7.97
CA CYS A 23 -6.29 10.24 6.76
C CYS A 23 -5.62 10.92 5.55
N MET A 24 -4.52 10.32 5.08
CA MET A 24 -3.78 10.81 3.92
C MET A 24 -4.02 9.91 2.72
N LEU A 25 -3.93 10.50 1.54
CA LEU A 25 -3.95 9.74 0.29
C LEU A 25 -2.62 8.98 0.10
N LEU A 26 -2.70 7.89 -0.67
CA LEU A 26 -1.51 7.24 -1.20
C LEU A 26 -0.80 8.19 -2.17
N ASN A 27 0.52 8.14 -2.21
CA ASN A 27 1.27 8.76 -3.28
C ASN A 27 1.29 7.84 -4.52
N GLU A 28 1.88 8.32 -5.62
CA GLU A 28 1.94 7.58 -6.88
C GLU A 28 2.58 6.19 -6.71
N TYR A 29 3.62 6.09 -5.88
CA TYR A 29 4.26 4.82 -5.57
C TYR A 29 3.34 3.90 -4.75
N GLY A 30 2.61 4.43 -3.77
CA GLY A 30 1.62 3.69 -3.00
C GLY A 30 0.49 3.12 -3.85
N ILE A 31 0.06 3.85 -4.88
CA ILE A 31 -0.93 3.37 -5.85
C ILE A 31 -0.35 2.20 -6.66
N GLN A 32 0.88 2.34 -7.18
CA GLN A 32 1.57 1.27 -7.93
C GLN A 32 1.75 0.00 -7.08
N GLN A 33 2.01 0.13 -5.77
CA GLN A 33 2.08 -1.01 -4.85
C GLN A 33 0.74 -1.76 -4.78
N ALA A 34 -0.38 -1.03 -4.70
CA ALA A 34 -1.71 -1.64 -4.67
C ALA A 34 -2.04 -2.35 -5.99
N GLU A 35 -1.68 -1.75 -7.13
CA GLU A 35 -1.85 -2.37 -8.46
C GLU A 35 -0.99 -3.63 -8.62
N SER A 36 0.26 -3.60 -8.18
CA SER A 36 1.16 -4.74 -8.21
C SER A 36 0.62 -5.90 -7.37
N LEU A 37 0.10 -5.60 -6.17
CA LEU A 37 -0.53 -6.61 -5.32
C LEU A 37 -1.78 -7.22 -5.97
N ARG A 38 -2.65 -6.39 -6.55
CA ARG A 38 -3.81 -6.86 -7.32
C ARG A 38 -3.39 -7.84 -8.40
N ASP A 39 -2.37 -7.48 -9.18
CA ASP A 39 -1.89 -8.31 -10.29
C ASP A 39 -1.27 -9.62 -9.78
N HIS A 40 -0.57 -9.59 -8.64
CA HIS A 40 -0.01 -10.78 -8.00
C HIS A 40 -1.11 -11.73 -7.53
N LEU A 41 -2.14 -11.22 -6.84
CA LEU A 41 -3.25 -12.04 -6.35
C LEU A 41 -4.09 -12.62 -7.50
N ASN A 42 -4.25 -11.89 -8.60
CA ASN A 42 -4.99 -12.35 -9.79
C ASN A 42 -4.27 -13.46 -10.57
N ARG A 43 -2.93 -13.51 -10.53
CA ARG A 43 -2.15 -14.57 -11.20
C ARG A 43 -2.20 -15.92 -10.46
N GLY A 44 -2.85 -15.96 -9.29
CA GLY A 44 -2.82 -17.11 -8.39
C GLY A 44 -1.61 -17.04 -7.46
N LEU A 45 -1.84 -17.32 -6.18
CA LEU A 45 -0.78 -17.48 -5.19
C LEU A 45 -0.24 -18.92 -5.31
N PHE A 46 0.79 -19.08 -6.14
CA PHE A 46 1.41 -20.35 -6.53
C PHE A 46 0.55 -21.25 -7.42
#